data_AF-A0AAE1J493-F1
#
_entry.id   AF-A0AAE1J493-F1
#
_cell.length_a   1.000
_cell.length_b   1.000
_cell.length_c   1.000
_cell.angle_alpha   90.00
_cell.angle_beta   90.00
_cell.angle_gamma   90.00
#
_symmetry.space_group_name_H-M   'P 1'
#
loop_
_entity.id
_entity.type
_entity.pdbx_description
1 polymer ?
#
loop_
_entity_poly.entity_id
_entity_poly.type
_entity_poly.pdbx_seq_one_letter_code
_entity_poly.pdbx_strand_id
1 'polypeptide(L)'
;MVERGRGTILFTGCSASLNGIAGFSELCCGKFALRALSQCLAREFQPQGVHVAHVIIDGVVGPPRGPAALQRASGGEQPSGVVGDVPMDPDALAQTYWHLHVQDRNAWTQEIDLRSSASRFF
;
A
#
# COMPACT_ATOMS: atom_id res chain seq x y z
N MET A 1 -19.76 -9.17 1.51
CA MET A 1 -18.88 -9.72 0.44
C MET A 1 -18.97 -11.25 0.42
N VAL A 2 -18.81 -11.91 1.57
CA VAL A 2 -18.94 -13.38 1.74
C VAL A 2 -20.23 -13.94 1.14
N GLU A 3 -21.40 -13.41 1.49
CA GLU A 3 -22.69 -13.86 0.92
C GLU A 3 -22.76 -13.77 -0.62
N ARG A 4 -22.00 -12.84 -1.22
CA ARG A 4 -21.93 -12.65 -2.68
C ARG A 4 -20.90 -13.56 -3.35
N GLY A 5 -20.05 -14.26 -2.58
CA GLY A 5 -18.92 -15.06 -3.09
C GLY A 5 -17.88 -14.26 -3.87
N ARG A 6 -17.86 -12.92 -3.74
CA ARG A 6 -16.95 -12.02 -4.45
C ARG A 6 -16.69 -10.73 -3.68
N GLY A 7 -15.46 -10.24 -3.78
CA GLY A 7 -15.03 -8.95 -3.26
C GLY A 7 -13.52 -8.88 -3.11
N THR A 8 -13.00 -7.67 -2.88
CA THR A 8 -11.58 -7.44 -2.64
C THR A 8 -11.44 -6.51 -1.44
N ILE A 9 -10.50 -6.81 -0.55
CA ILE A 9 -10.07 -5.97 0.57
C ILE A 9 -8.57 -5.75 0.41
N LEU A 10 -8.16 -4.48 0.27
CA LEU A 10 -6.76 -4.12 0.07
C LEU A 10 -6.27 -3.27 1.25
N PHE A 11 -5.21 -3.73 1.91
CA PHE A 11 -4.56 -3.04 3.01
C PHE A 11 -3.34 -2.27 2.53
N THR A 12 -3.25 -0.98 2.85
CA THR A 12 -2.07 -0.17 2.50
C THR A 12 -1.08 -0.11 3.66
N GLY A 13 0.06 -0.79 3.49
CA GLY A 13 1.21 -0.80 4.37
C GLY A 13 2.33 0.13 3.92
N CYS A 14 3.45 0.05 4.63
CA CYS A 14 4.73 0.64 4.26
C CYS A 14 5.85 -0.21 4.85
N SER A 15 7.10 0.20 4.72
CA SER A 15 8.27 -0.54 5.23
C SER A 15 8.23 -0.83 6.73
N ALA A 16 7.50 0.00 7.50
CA ALA A 16 7.22 -0.25 8.91
C ALA A 16 6.33 -1.49 9.17
N SER A 17 5.70 -2.07 8.13
CA SER A 17 5.01 -3.36 8.20
C SER A 17 5.99 -4.55 8.21
N LEU A 18 7.26 -4.32 7.84
CA LEU A 18 8.29 -5.34 7.69
C LEU A 18 9.41 -5.19 8.72
N ASN A 19 9.81 -3.95 9.01
CA ASN A 19 10.99 -3.63 9.81
C ASN A 19 10.66 -2.64 10.93
N GLY A 20 11.34 -2.78 12.07
CA GLY A 20 11.33 -1.75 13.10
C GLY A 20 12.17 -0.55 12.67
N ILE A 21 11.63 0.66 12.85
CA ILE A 21 12.31 1.92 12.52
C ILE A 21 12.49 2.72 13.82
N ALA A 22 13.74 3.06 14.15
CA ALA A 22 14.06 3.82 15.36
C ALA A 22 13.30 5.16 15.38
N GLY A 23 12.62 5.45 16.49
CA GLY A 23 11.78 6.64 16.65
C GLY A 23 10.34 6.53 16.12
N PHE A 24 9.96 5.40 15.50
CA PHE A 24 8.63 5.18 14.92
C PHE A 24 7.90 3.97 15.52
N SER A 25 8.06 3.70 16.82
CA SER A 25 7.47 2.53 17.49
C SER A 25 5.95 2.47 17.34
N GLU A 26 5.24 3.59 17.51
CA GLU A 26 3.78 3.68 17.37
C GLU A 26 3.31 3.29 15.96
N LEU A 27 4.02 3.78 14.93
CA LEU A 27 3.75 3.44 13.54
C LEU A 27 4.05 1.97 13.25
N CYS A 28 5.20 1.47 13.70
CA CYS A 28 5.62 0.09 13.48
C CYS A 28 4.61 -0.88 14.13
N CYS A 29 4.24 -0.68 15.39
CA CYS A 29 3.24 -1.51 16.06
C CYS A 29 1.94 -1.62 15.25
N GLY A 30 1.40 -0.48 14.81
CA GLY A 30 0.18 -0.46 13.98
C GLY A 30 0.36 -1.16 12.63
N LYS A 31 1.49 -0.98 11.96
CA LYS A 31 1.75 -1.56 10.63
C LYS A 31 2.05 -3.06 10.66
N PHE A 32 2.75 -3.56 11.69
CA PHE A 32 2.89 -5.00 11.93
C PHE A 32 1.53 -5.64 12.24
N ALA A 33 0.71 -5.01 13.08
CA ALA A 33 -0.64 -5.49 13.38
C ALA A 33 -1.54 -5.48 12.13
N LEU A 34 -1.45 -4.46 11.29
CA LEU A 34 -2.17 -4.36 10.01
C LEU A 34 -1.80 -5.51 9.06
N ARG A 35 -0.50 -5.81 8.94
CA ARG A 35 -0.02 -6.94 8.13
C ARG A 35 -0.57 -8.26 8.68
N ALA A 36 -0.48 -8.49 9.99
CA ALA A 36 -1.03 -9.68 10.62
C ALA A 36 -2.55 -9.82 10.37
N LEU A 37 -3.31 -8.73 10.52
CA LEU A 37 -4.75 -8.70 10.24
C LEU A 37 -5.06 -9.07 8.79
N SER A 38 -4.34 -8.49 7.82
CA SER A 38 -4.51 -8.82 6.39
C SER A 38 -4.34 -10.32 6.15
N GLN A 39 -3.31 -10.93 6.75
CA GLN A 39 -3.08 -12.36 6.61
C GLN A 39 -4.14 -13.22 7.30
N CYS A 40 -4.65 -12.80 8.45
CA CYS A 40 -5.75 -13.50 9.13
C CYS A 40 -7.01 -13.51 8.25
N LEU A 41 -7.42 -12.33 7.76
CA LEU A 41 -8.60 -12.18 6.91
C LEU A 41 -8.43 -12.92 5.57
N ALA A 42 -7.22 -12.94 5.00
CA ALA A 42 -6.92 -13.72 3.81
C ALA A 42 -7.20 -15.22 4.04
N ARG A 43 -6.70 -15.80 5.14
CA ARG A 43 -6.92 -17.21 5.48
C ARG A 43 -8.38 -17.53 5.78
N GLU A 44 -9.10 -16.58 6.38
CA GLU A 44 -10.50 -16.75 6.76
C GLU A 44 -11.46 -16.61 5.57
N PHE A 45 -11.24 -15.63 4.68
CA PHE A 45 -12.24 -15.20 3.70
C PHE A 45 -11.85 -15.45 2.23
N GLN A 46 -10.58 -15.68 1.89
CA GLN A 46 -10.24 -16.08 0.51
C GLN A 46 -10.92 -17.39 0.06
N PRO A 47 -10.99 -18.46 0.90
CA PRO A 47 -11.74 -19.66 0.52
C PRO A 47 -13.23 -19.39 0.25
N GLN A 48 -13.76 -18.28 0.78
CA GLN A 48 -15.15 -17.84 0.62
C GLN A 48 -15.33 -16.85 -0.54
N GLY A 49 -14.31 -16.65 -1.37
CA GLY A 49 -14.38 -15.81 -2.57
C GLY A 49 -14.05 -14.33 -2.34
N VAL A 50 -13.43 -13.97 -1.21
CA VAL A 50 -12.98 -12.58 -0.94
C VAL A 50 -11.47 -12.48 -1.06
N HIS A 51 -10.97 -11.75 -2.05
CA HIS A 51 -9.54 -11.49 -2.20
C HIS A 51 -9.08 -10.52 -1.11
N VAL A 52 -8.09 -10.89 -0.32
CA VAL A 52 -7.49 -9.99 0.67
C VAL A 52 -6.00 -9.86 0.38
N ALA A 53 -5.51 -8.63 0.20
CA ALA A 53 -4.11 -8.39 -0.09
C ALA A 53 -3.55 -7.19 0.67
N HIS A 54 -2.24 -7.24 0.96
CA HIS A 54 -1.48 -6.18 1.59
C HIS A 54 -0.52 -5.55 0.57
N VAL A 55 -0.70 -4.26 0.31
CA VAL A 55 0.13 -3.45 -0.58
C VAL A 55 1.10 -2.63 0.26
N ILE A 56 2.37 -2.98 0.20
CA ILE A 56 3.45 -2.27 0.90
C ILE A 56 3.97 -1.20 -0.03
N ILE A 57 3.84 0.07 0.37
CA ILE A 57 4.41 1.20 -0.38
C ILE A 57 5.66 1.66 0.35
N ASP A 58 6.81 1.40 -0.24
CA ASP A 58 8.13 1.81 0.24
C ASP A 58 8.65 2.99 -0.59
N GLY A 59 8.16 4.18 -0.22
CA GLY A 59 8.52 5.43 -0.86
C GLY A 59 7.49 6.52 -0.62
N VAL A 60 7.84 7.74 -1.04
CA VAL A 60 6.93 8.89 -0.97
C VAL A 60 6.00 8.87 -2.19
N VAL A 61 4.69 8.90 -1.94
CA VAL A 61 3.69 9.04 -3.01
C VAL A 61 3.62 10.49 -3.45
N GLY A 62 3.79 10.73 -4.75
CA GLY A 62 3.67 12.06 -5.34
C GLY A 62 2.25 12.62 -5.28
N PRO A 63 2.07 13.91 -5.58
CA PRO A 63 0.75 14.51 -5.64
C PRO A 63 -0.10 13.85 -6.74
N PRO A 64 -1.43 13.74 -6.55
CA PRO A 64 -2.33 13.24 -7.60
C PRO A 64 -2.20 14.07 -8.87
N ARG A 65 -2.36 13.45 -10.05
CA ARG A 65 -2.42 14.21 -11.31
C ARG A 65 -3.80 14.86 -11.45
N GLY A 66 -3.85 16.19 -11.57
CA GLY A 66 -5.11 16.92 -11.82
C GLY A 66 -5.16 18.33 -11.22
N PRO A 67 -6.26 19.07 -11.42
CA PRO A 67 -6.40 20.46 -10.99
C PRO A 67 -6.20 20.67 -9.47
N ALA A 68 -6.59 19.69 -8.67
CA ALA A 68 -6.42 19.69 -7.22
C ALA A 68 -4.94 19.64 -6.76
N ALA A 69 -4.02 19.19 -7.63
CA ALA A 69 -2.58 19.14 -7.37
C ALA A 69 -1.96 20.54 -7.26
N LEU A 70 -2.40 21.46 -8.13
CA LEU A 70 -1.94 22.86 -8.16
C LEU A 70 -2.35 23.62 -6.89
N GLN A 71 -3.49 23.26 -6.31
CA GLN A 71 -4.02 23.91 -5.12
C GLN A 71 -3.28 23.49 -3.84
N ARG A 72 -2.79 22.24 -3.77
CA ARG A 72 -1.97 21.76 -2.64
C ARG A 72 -0.49 22.12 -2.75
N ALA A 73 0.04 22.30 -3.98
CA ALA A 73 1.38 22.84 -4.19
C ALA A 73 1.54 24.29 -3.68
N SER A 74 0.43 25.00 -3.47
CA SER A 74 0.41 26.41 -3.08
C SER A 74 0.33 26.67 -1.57
N GLY A 75 0.23 25.63 -0.71
CA GLY A 75 -0.20 25.83 0.68
C GLY A 75 0.30 24.85 1.74
N GLY A 76 1.35 24.08 1.53
CA GLY A 76 1.86 23.19 2.57
C GLY A 76 3.34 22.88 2.40
N GLU A 77 4.08 23.03 3.50
CA GLU A 77 5.48 22.61 3.64
C GLU A 77 5.63 21.19 3.09
N GLN A 78 6.48 21.03 2.09
CA GLN A 78 6.89 19.72 1.61
C GLN A 78 7.43 18.97 2.82
N PRO A 79 6.90 17.77 3.18
CA PRO A 79 7.63 16.91 4.08
C PRO A 79 9.01 16.77 3.46
N SER A 80 10.06 17.05 4.23
CA SER A 80 11.45 16.87 3.82
C SER A 80 11.64 15.39 3.49
N GLY A 81 11.25 14.99 2.28
CA GLY A 81 11.59 13.73 1.68
C GLY A 81 13.09 13.65 1.68
N VAL A 82 13.61 12.50 2.08
CA VAL A 82 15.02 12.19 2.04
C VAL A 82 15.55 12.62 0.68
N VAL A 83 16.50 13.56 0.69
CA VAL A 83 17.10 14.15 -0.51
C VAL A 83 17.62 13.02 -1.40
N GLY A 84 16.90 12.70 -2.48
CA GLY A 84 17.31 11.67 -3.44
C GLY A 84 16.22 10.71 -3.92
N ASP A 85 15.07 10.61 -3.24
CA ASP A 85 14.00 9.70 -3.68
C ASP A 85 13.09 10.33 -4.73
N VAL A 86 12.97 9.65 -5.88
CA VAL A 86 11.98 10.01 -6.90
C VAL A 86 10.59 9.64 -6.35
N PRO A 87 9.64 10.60 -6.26
CA PRO A 87 8.31 10.31 -5.76
C PRO A 87 7.59 9.30 -6.67
N MET A 88 6.86 8.37 -6.07
CA MET A 88 6.09 7.36 -6.79
C MET A 88 4.87 7.99 -7.44
N ASP A 89 4.61 7.63 -8.69
CA ASP A 89 3.42 8.08 -9.43
C ASP A 89 2.15 7.45 -8.83
N PRO A 90 1.19 8.24 -8.32
CA PRO A 90 -0.04 7.71 -7.75
C PRO A 90 -0.90 6.94 -8.76
N ASP A 91 -0.84 7.28 -10.06
CA ASP A 91 -1.60 6.53 -11.08
C ASP A 91 -0.99 5.14 -11.31
N ALA A 92 0.35 5.04 -11.29
CA ALA A 92 1.05 3.77 -11.35
C ALA A 92 0.75 2.89 -10.13
N LEU A 93 0.71 3.50 -8.93
CA LEU A 93 0.27 2.80 -7.73
C LEU A 93 -1.17 2.31 -7.86
N ALA A 94 -2.10 3.18 -8.28
CA ALA A 94 -3.51 2.83 -8.48
C ALA A 94 -3.70 1.68 -9.48
N GLN A 95 -2.86 1.61 -10.53
CA GLN A 95 -2.86 0.50 -11.47
C GLN A 95 -2.55 -0.85 -10.80
N THR A 96 -1.67 -0.86 -9.78
CA THR A 96 -1.43 -2.06 -8.97
C THR A 96 -2.66 -2.44 -8.14
N TYR A 97 -3.35 -1.49 -7.51
CA TYR A 97 -4.60 -1.78 -6.77
C TYR A 97 -5.67 -2.33 -7.72
N TRP A 98 -5.78 -1.77 -8.92
CA TRP A 98 -6.69 -2.27 -9.95
C TRP A 98 -6.31 -3.69 -10.38
N HIS A 99 -5.02 -3.94 -10.63
CA HIS A 99 -4.52 -5.27 -10.99
C HIS A 99 -4.87 -6.32 -9.94
N LEU A 100 -4.67 -6.02 -8.65
CA LEU A 100 -5.06 -6.91 -7.55
C LEU A 100 -6.57 -7.14 -7.55
N HIS A 101 -7.37 -6.08 -7.72
CA HIS A 101 -8.83 -6.20 -7.71
C HIS A 101 -9.38 -7.11 -8.81
N VAL A 102 -8.79 -7.09 -9.99
CA VAL A 102 -9.23 -7.88 -11.16
C VAL A 102 -8.49 -9.20 -11.34
N GLN A 103 -7.60 -9.56 -10.40
CA GLN A 103 -6.77 -10.76 -10.49
C GLN A 103 -7.61 -12.04 -10.47
N ASP A 104 -7.20 -13.04 -11.26
CA ASP A 104 -7.87 -14.34 -11.28
C ASP A 104 -7.78 -15.01 -9.89
N ARG A 105 -8.92 -15.55 -9.44
CA ARG A 105 -9.06 -16.17 -8.12
C ARG A 105 -8.14 -17.36 -7.88
N ASN A 106 -7.68 -18.02 -8.93
CA ASN A 106 -6.78 -19.17 -8.80
C ASN A 106 -5.32 -18.75 -8.59
N ALA A 107 -5.02 -17.46 -8.65
CA ALA A 107 -3.67 -16.94 -8.57
C ALA A 107 -3.54 -15.72 -7.66
N TRP A 108 -4.46 -15.46 -6.73
CA TRP A 108 -4.46 -14.26 -5.89
C TRP A 108 -3.16 -13.98 -5.14
N THR A 109 -2.69 -12.73 -5.27
CA THR A 109 -1.57 -12.18 -4.52
C THR A 109 -2.01 -11.83 -3.11
N GLN A 110 -1.29 -12.31 -2.08
CA GLN A 110 -1.56 -11.91 -0.69
C GLN A 110 -0.76 -10.67 -0.27
N GLU A 111 0.47 -10.51 -0.76
CA GLU A 111 1.33 -9.37 -0.41
C GLU A 111 2.10 -8.91 -1.65
N ILE A 112 2.19 -7.59 -1.85
CA ILE A 112 3.01 -6.98 -2.90
C ILE A 112 3.79 -5.79 -2.32
N ASP A 113 5.04 -5.66 -2.72
CA ASP A 113 5.96 -4.60 -2.29
C ASP A 113 6.27 -3.70 -3.49
N LEU A 114 5.96 -2.41 -3.34
CA LEU A 114 6.11 -1.37 -4.35
C LEU A 114 7.17 -0.38 -3.90
N ARG A 115 8.19 -0.19 -4.73
CA ARG A 115 9.35 0.65 -4.42
C ARG A 115 9.62 1.66 -5.53
N SER A 116 10.14 2.82 -5.16
CA SER A 116 10.68 3.77 -6.15
C SER A 116 11.97 3.22 -6.77
N SER A 117 12.17 3.45 -8.06
CA SER A 117 13.39 3.05 -8.79
C SER A 117 14.69 3.64 -8.22
N ALA A 118 14.58 4.74 -7.47
CA ALA A 118 15.71 5.41 -6.83
C ALA A 118 15.83 5.12 -5.33
N SER A 119 14.92 4.32 -4.77
CA SER A 119 14.88 4.03 -3.33
C SER A 119 16.18 3.38 -2.86
N ARG A 120 16.79 3.98 -1.85
CA ARG A 120 18.01 3.47 -1.18
C ARG A 120 17.71 2.78 0.16
N PHE A 121 16.45 2.46 0.44
CA PHE A 121 16.05 1.88 1.71
C PHE A 121 16.36 0.38 1.82
N PHE A 122 17.57 -0.06 1.47
CA PHE A 122 18.19 -1.34 1.85
C PHE A 122 19.71 -1.22 1.84
#